data_AF-A0A0S8GD10-F1
#
_entry.id   AF-A0A0S8GD10-F1
#
_cell.length_a   1.000
_cell.length_b   1.000
_cell.length_c   1.000
_cell.angle_alpha   90.00
_cell.angle_beta   90.00
_cell.angle_gamma   90.00
#
_symmetry.space_group_name_H-M   'P 1'
#
loop_
_entity.id
_entity.type
_entity.pdbx_description
1 polymer ?
#
loop_
_entity_poly.entity_id
_entity_poly.type
_entity_poly.pdbx_seq_one_letter_code
_entity_poly.pdbx_strand_id
1 'polypeptide(L)'
;MVRTFCCLCGALLLVVCARERIDRRLVAYLQQERTVRQKVQDEQTLSDSLKALQKRFNVDRAQQLARVSDNPEDWLYLLEALEHTQ
;
A
#
# COMPACT_ATOMS: atom_id res chain seq x y z
N MET A 1 2.40 25.82 6.99
CA MET A 1 3.82 26.14 6.75
C MET A 1 4.68 25.09 7.42
N VAL A 2 5.21 24.12 6.67
CA VAL A 2 6.26 23.21 7.18
C VAL A 2 7.49 23.48 6.32
N ARG A 3 8.47 24.15 6.93
CA ARG A 3 9.76 24.49 6.32
C ARG A 3 10.67 23.26 6.38
N THR A 4 10.87 22.63 5.24
CA THR A 4 11.83 21.55 5.04
C THR A 4 13.22 22.16 4.92
N PHE A 5 14.06 22.00 5.94
CA PHE A 5 15.49 22.25 5.84
C PHE A 5 16.13 21.13 5.02
N CYS A 6 16.60 21.45 3.82
CA CYS A 6 17.54 20.63 3.08
C CYS A 6 18.82 21.47 2.92
N CYS A 7 19.85 21.14 3.70
CA CYS A 7 21.13 21.84 3.73
C CYS A 7 21.82 21.82 2.36
N LEU A 8 22.45 22.96 2.08
CA LEU A 8 23.36 23.28 0.99
C LEU A 8 24.41 22.18 0.71
N CYS A 9 24.50 21.74 -0.55
CA CYS A 9 25.76 21.50 -1.26
C CYS A 9 25.48 21.34 -2.77
N GLY A 10 26.40 21.84 -3.60
CA GLY A 10 26.13 22.29 -4.96
C GLY A 10 25.85 21.22 -6.02
N ALA A 11 25.14 21.68 -7.06
CA ALA A 11 25.11 21.26 -8.46
C ALA A 11 25.17 19.75 -8.81
N LEU A 12 24.15 19.31 -9.55
CA LEU A 12 23.93 17.97 -10.11
C LEU A 12 23.70 16.87 -9.09
N LEU A 13 22.44 16.71 -8.70
CA LEU A 13 21.77 15.42 -8.51
C LEU A 13 20.32 15.75 -8.16
N LEU A 14 19.49 15.95 -9.19
CA LEU A 14 18.04 15.93 -9.08
C LEU A 14 17.62 14.50 -8.68
N VAL A 15 17.91 14.10 -7.44
CA VAL A 15 17.24 12.97 -6.80
C VAL A 15 15.87 13.49 -6.45
N VAL A 16 15.02 13.53 -7.48
CA VAL A 16 13.57 13.55 -7.34
C VAL A 16 13.26 12.29 -6.54
N CYS A 17 13.15 12.42 -5.22
CA CYS A 17 12.49 11.43 -4.39
C CYS A 17 11.00 11.45 -4.78
N ALA A 18 10.68 10.85 -5.92
CA ALA A 18 9.35 10.40 -6.25
C ALA A 18 9.05 9.27 -5.26
N ARG A 19 8.64 9.65 -4.05
CA ARG A 19 8.11 8.73 -3.06
C ARG A 19 6.85 8.15 -3.70
N GLU A 20 6.87 6.88 -4.12
CA GLU A 20 5.64 6.18 -4.49
C GLU A 20 4.71 6.33 -3.27
N ARG A 21 3.65 7.14 -3.42
CA ARG A 21 2.77 7.50 -2.30
C ARG A 21 2.11 6.24 -1.73
N ILE A 22 1.84 5.25 -2.58
CA ILE A 22 1.23 3.98 -2.21
C ILE A 22 2.02 2.80 -2.79
N ASP A 23 2.24 1.79 -1.97
CA ASP A 23 2.88 0.54 -2.38
C ASP A 23 1.95 -0.25 -3.30
N ARG A 24 2.37 -0.47 -4.55
CA ARG A 24 1.60 -1.25 -5.54
C ARG A 24 1.30 -2.68 -5.06
N ARG A 25 2.15 -3.25 -4.21
CA ARG A 25 1.94 -4.57 -3.63
C ARG A 25 0.75 -4.59 -2.67
N LEU A 26 0.48 -3.47 -1.97
CA LEU A 26 -0.70 -3.33 -1.12
C LEU A 26 -1.98 -3.44 -1.95
N VAL A 27 -2.02 -2.71 -3.06
CA VAL A 27 -3.18 -2.67 -3.96
C VAL A 27 -3.45 -4.08 -4.51
N ALA A 28 -2.43 -4.74 -5.05
CA ALA A 28 -2.54 -6.10 -5.57
C ALA A 28 -2.92 -7.12 -4.46
N TYR A 29 -2.37 -6.96 -3.26
CA TYR A 29 -2.72 -7.78 -2.10
C TYR A 29 -4.20 -7.62 -1.73
N LEU A 30 -4.71 -6.38 -1.62
CA LEU A 30 -6.11 -6.11 -1.25
C LEU A 30 -7.10 -6.65 -2.29
N GLN A 31 -6.74 -6.59 -3.58
CA GLN A 31 -7.54 -7.17 -4.66
C GLN A 31 -7.64 -8.69 -4.53
N GLN A 32 -6.51 -9.37 -4.32
CA GLN A 32 -6.53 -10.82 -4.13
C GLN A 32 -7.21 -11.23 -2.82
N GLU A 33 -7.04 -10.46 -1.73
CA GLU A 33 -7.76 -10.67 -0.48
C GLU A 33 -9.28 -10.63 -0.71
N ARG A 34 -9.78 -9.66 -1.49
CA ARG A 34 -11.21 -9.60 -1.86
C ARG A 34 -11.65 -10.86 -2.60
N THR A 35 -10.89 -11.32 -3.59
CA THR A 35 -11.22 -12.54 -4.35
C THR A 35 -11.21 -13.80 -3.47
N VAL A 36 -10.24 -13.93 -2.56
CA VAL A 36 -10.15 -15.07 -1.65
C VAL A 36 -11.35 -15.07 -0.69
N ARG A 37 -11.70 -13.91 -0.12
CA ARG A 37 -12.88 -13.77 0.76
C ARG A 37 -14.20 -14.09 0.07
N GLN A 38 -14.30 -13.85 -1.24
CA GLN A 38 -15.50 -14.20 -2.01
C GLN A 38 -15.59 -15.70 -2.33
N LYS A 39 -14.45 -16.38 -2.46
CA LYS A 39 -14.40 -17.79 -2.88
C LYS A 39 -14.37 -18.77 -1.71
N VAL A 40 -13.78 -18.38 -0.58
CA VAL A 40 -13.56 -19.26 0.58
C VAL A 40 -14.56 -18.88 1.66
N GLN A 41 -15.53 -19.77 1.91
CA GLN A 41 -16.54 -19.60 2.96
C GLN A 41 -16.10 -20.15 4.32
N ASP A 42 -15.14 -21.07 4.33
CA ASP A 42 -14.58 -21.65 5.56
C ASP A 42 -13.58 -20.67 6.21
N GLU A 43 -13.84 -20.28 7.45
CA GLU A 43 -13.04 -19.26 8.15
C GLU A 43 -11.59 -19.71 8.42
N GLN A 44 -11.38 -21.00 8.70
CA GLN A 44 -10.06 -21.57 8.97
C GLN A 44 -9.19 -21.49 7.71
N THR A 45 -9.71 -22.01 6.59
CA THR A 45 -9.07 -21.99 5.27
C THR A 45 -8.87 -20.57 4.77
N LEU A 46 -9.81 -19.65 5.06
CA LEU A 46 -9.67 -18.24 4.72
C LEU A 46 -8.49 -17.61 5.48
N SER A 47 -8.40 -17.82 6.79
CA SER A 47 -7.28 -17.31 7.59
C SER A 47 -5.93 -17.78 7.05
N ASP A 48 -5.80 -19.07 6.73
CA ASP A 48 -4.54 -19.61 6.23
C ASP A 48 -4.21 -19.12 4.83
N SER A 49 -5.22 -18.98 3.97
CA SER A 49 -5.07 -18.39 2.64
C SER A 49 -4.62 -16.94 2.72
N LEU A 50 -5.19 -16.15 3.63
CA LEU A 50 -4.79 -14.75 3.83
C LEU A 50 -3.37 -14.62 4.39
N LYS A 51 -2.97 -15.49 5.32
CA LYS A 51 -1.57 -15.53 5.81
C LYS A 51 -0.59 -15.87 4.70
N ALA A 52 -0.92 -16.87 3.86
CA ALA A 52 -0.10 -17.24 2.71
C ALA A 52 -0.01 -16.09 1.69
N LEU A 53 -1.13 -15.41 1.46
CA LEU A 53 -1.21 -14.24 0.58
C LEU A 53 -0.32 -13.11 1.09
N GLN A 54 -0.42 -12.77 2.37
CA GLN A 54 0.37 -11.70 2.98
C GLN A 54 1.88 -11.97 2.88
N LYS A 55 2.29 -13.24 3.10
CA LYS A 55 3.69 -13.67 2.90
C LYS A 55 4.12 -13.56 1.43
N ARG A 56 3.28 -13.97 0.48
CA ARG A 56 3.58 -13.94 -0.95
C ARG A 56 3.84 -12.52 -1.46
N PHE A 57 3.03 -11.56 -1.02
CA PHE A 57 3.18 -10.16 -1.41
C PHE A 57 4.25 -9.42 -0.60
N ASN A 58 4.73 -10.02 0.50
CA ASN A 58 5.65 -9.41 1.45
C ASN A 58 5.15 -8.04 1.93
N VAL A 59 3.85 -7.99 2.28
CA VAL A 59 3.16 -6.76 2.70
C VAL A 59 2.85 -6.84 4.20
N ASP A 60 3.28 -5.85 4.96
CA ASP A 60 2.74 -5.62 6.30
C ASP A 60 1.48 -4.75 6.19
N ARG A 61 0.31 -5.41 6.13
CA ARG A 61 -0.97 -4.73 5.95
C ARG A 61 -1.23 -3.71 7.05
N ALA A 62 -0.93 -4.05 8.31
CA ALA A 62 -1.20 -3.18 9.45
C ALA A 62 -0.36 -1.91 9.37
N GLN A 63 0.93 -2.06 9.09
CA GLN A 63 1.84 -0.92 8.95
C GLN A 63 1.45 -0.04 7.76
N GLN A 64 1.11 -0.64 6.61
CA GLN A 64 0.79 0.13 5.42
C GLN A 64 -0.56 0.86 5.52
N LEU A 65 -1.57 0.23 6.11
CA LEU A 65 -2.84 0.91 6.39
C LEU A 65 -2.69 2.00 7.45
N ALA A 66 -1.81 1.82 8.45
CA ALA A 66 -1.51 2.89 9.40
C ALA A 66 -0.93 4.12 8.71
N ARG A 67 0.03 3.93 7.78
CA ARG A 67 0.60 5.04 6.99
C ARG A 67 -0.42 5.77 6.13
N VAL A 68 -1.36 5.03 5.55
CA VAL A 68 -2.48 5.61 4.78
C VAL A 68 -3.46 6.33 5.72
N SER A 69 -3.71 5.77 6.91
CA SER A 69 -4.57 6.41 7.92
C SER A 69 -4.00 7.73 8.44
N ASP A 70 -2.68 7.82 8.57
CA ASP A 70 -2.00 9.04 9.03
C ASP A 70 -2.04 10.17 7.98
N ASN A 71 -2.24 9.82 6.70
CA ASN A 71 -2.28 10.75 5.57
C ASN A 71 -3.62 10.62 4.82
N PRO A 72 -4.65 11.41 5.15
CA PRO A 72 -5.98 11.27 4.55
C PRO A 72 -6.01 11.41 3.03
N GLU A 73 -5.06 12.12 2.40
CA GLU A 73 -4.92 12.18 0.94
C GLU A 73 -4.55 10.81 0.34
N ASP A 74 -3.76 10.00 1.03
CA ASP A 74 -3.35 8.68 0.56
C ASP A 74 -4.54 7.71 0.53
N TRP A 75 -5.62 7.96 1.28
CA TRP A 75 -6.85 7.18 1.12
C TRP A 75 -7.46 7.36 -0.27
N LEU A 76 -7.46 8.59 -0.80
CA LEU A 76 -8.02 8.87 -2.13
C LEU A 76 -7.22 8.14 -3.22
N TYR A 77 -5.89 8.20 -3.15
CA TYR A 77 -5.01 7.48 -4.07
C TYR A 77 -5.17 5.96 -3.95
N LEU A 78 -5.40 5.43 -2.74
CA LEU A 78 -5.61 3.99 -2.54
C LEU A 78 -6.91 3.54 -3.19
N LEU A 79 -7.97 4.31 -2.99
CA LEU A 79 -9.29 4.04 -3.57
C LEU A 79 -9.26 4.11 -5.09
N GLU A 80 -8.66 5.17 -5.65
CA GLU A 80 -8.48 5.33 -7.10
C GLU A 80 -7.71 4.14 -7.70
N ALA A 81 -6.62 3.72 -7.06
CA ALA A 81 -5.84 2.55 -7.51
C ALA A 81 -6.64 1.24 -7.44
N LEU A 82 -7.53 1.09 -6.47
CA LEU A 82 -8.41 -0.08 -6.34
C LEU A 82 -9.55 -0.06 -7.37
N GLU A 83 -10.00 1.12 -7.79
CA GLU A 83 -11.10 1.31 -8.75
C GLU A 83 -10.66 1.08 -10.21
N HIS A 84 -9.47 1.55 -10.59
CA HIS A 84 -8.96 1.48 -11.97
C HIS A 84 -8.38 0.12 -12.41
N THR A 85 -8.47 -0.93 -11.59
CA THR A 85 -7.95 -2.26 -11.93
C THR A 85 -9.10 -3.25 -12.24
N GLN A 86 -10.11 -2.79 -12.99
CA GLN A 86 -11.18 -3.65 -13.54
C GLN A 86 -10.90 -4.01 -14.99
#